data_AF-A0A2E6XP51-F1
#
_entry.id   AF-A0A2E6XP51-F1
#
_cell.length_a   1.000
_cell.length_b   1.000
_cell.length_c   1.000
_cell.angle_alpha   90.00
_cell.angle_beta   90.00
_cell.angle_gamma   90.00
#
_symmetry.space_group_name_H-M   'P 1'
#
loop_
_entity.id
_entity.type
_entity.pdbx_description
1 polymer ?
#
loop_
_entity_poly.entity_id
_entity_poly.type
_entity_poly.pdbx_seq_one_letter_code
_entity_poly.pdbx_strand_id
1 'polypeptide(L)'
;MLYQTIKFYIARLTVSLLMVVGVGFSFLYFVHEIALPNVVFDDIAVQWAVFVICIFFGFIGYGILGEQRFHNSLYNLKNISPELLVGSIKNQFEELIKFTYSSYFLPAKGKKYRKLGVLQFADYLLSIGDESSSALNIYAQALIQSPQNARFKKPLLSILNRGELLNQHEIDLLLIMFQKEDERDPVLTSYLAQIFLKAKQWSGQTEPVFISALNEENENSSDIVRFVLPIYLAHERTDEQALRFYVKALKYNVQEEDQIKNILGVTFCDGNLIGVAPDLHKNCERVFSQLSDVRQAQLKLKSDETKISYKLKKIKFLRKEDLKDLKSLKNEMGLVASRVSIVWVGIKKIIILLRSFSKWVLLRILDFVFQFGELPFKTKAGSFAVVLILIVGGQIYNEFWFPAQPKSINNSLVDSKQIKGNKGKFLYTVQIGALESSRNANKRVANLKKKNIESLYLVKAKKRRSPGYWYKLRVGKFKTKSEASDFANQLVASKTVKNYFIIPLPKK
;
A
#
# COMPACT_ATOMS: atom_id res chain seq x y z
N MET A 1 -1.15 -5.48 10.15
CA MET A 1 -1.39 -4.05 9.83
C MET A 1 -2.75 -3.79 9.16
N LEU A 2 -3.22 -4.66 8.26
CA LEU A 2 -4.46 -4.44 7.50
C LEU A 2 -5.71 -4.32 8.40
N TYR A 3 -5.84 -5.18 9.42
CA TYR A 3 -6.96 -5.13 10.38
C TYR A 3 -7.05 -3.80 11.17
N GLN A 4 -5.92 -3.31 11.71
CA GLN A 4 -5.87 -2.02 12.41
C GLN A 4 -6.19 -0.85 11.47
N THR A 5 -5.72 -0.94 10.23
CA THR A 5 -6.00 0.06 9.20
C THR A 5 -7.51 0.14 8.96
N ILE A 6 -8.16 -0.99 8.69
CA ILE A 6 -9.63 -1.07 8.51
C ILE A 6 -10.37 -0.49 9.71
N LYS A 7 -9.96 -0.81 10.95
CA LYS A 7 -10.58 -0.27 12.17
C LYS A 7 -10.60 1.27 12.19
N PHE A 8 -9.50 1.92 11.81
CA PHE A 8 -9.42 3.38 11.78
C PHE A 8 -10.23 4.00 10.64
N TYR A 9 -10.27 3.35 9.47
CA TYR A 9 -11.12 3.78 8.36
C TYR A 9 -12.61 3.68 8.71
N ILE A 10 -13.03 2.57 9.35
CA ILE A 10 -14.40 2.41 9.82
C ILE A 10 -14.77 3.50 10.83
N ALA A 11 -13.90 3.78 11.81
CA ALA A 11 -14.16 4.83 12.80
C ALA A 11 -14.39 6.20 12.14
N ARG A 12 -13.59 6.57 11.13
CA ARG A 12 -13.75 7.83 10.40
C ARG A 12 -14.98 7.85 9.50
N LEU A 13 -15.34 6.72 8.90
CA LEU A 13 -16.59 6.58 8.16
C LEU A 13 -17.80 6.75 9.08
N THR A 14 -17.77 6.19 10.29
CA THR A 14 -18.83 6.37 11.29
C THR A 14 -18.98 7.85 11.68
N VAL A 15 -17.87 8.55 11.94
CA VAL A 15 -17.90 10.01 12.21
C VAL A 15 -18.45 10.79 11.03
N SER A 16 -18.06 10.43 9.80
CA SER A 16 -18.58 11.06 8.58
C SER A 16 -20.08 10.84 8.43
N LEU A 17 -20.56 9.62 8.67
CA LEU A 17 -21.98 9.27 8.60
C LEU A 17 -22.79 10.04 9.66
N LEU A 18 -22.27 10.14 10.88
CA LEU A 18 -22.90 10.91 11.95
C LEU A 18 -22.98 12.40 11.58
N MET A 19 -21.95 12.96 10.95
CA MET A 19 -21.98 14.34 10.42
C MET A 19 -23.01 14.52 9.31
N VAL A 20 -23.18 13.54 8.42
CA VAL A 20 -24.24 13.58 7.39
C VAL A 20 -25.62 13.61 8.03
N VAL A 21 -25.87 12.74 9.00
CA VAL A 21 -27.18 12.63 9.68
C VAL A 21 -27.47 13.84 10.56
N GLY A 22 -26.47 14.38 11.26
CA GLY A 22 -26.65 15.57 12.11
C GLY A 22 -26.57 16.86 11.30
N VAL A 23 -25.35 17.25 10.93
CA VAL A 23 -25.08 18.54 10.27
C VAL A 23 -25.72 18.61 8.88
N GLY A 24 -25.65 17.52 8.11
CA GLY A 24 -26.21 17.51 6.77
C GLY A 24 -27.73 17.64 6.76
N PHE A 25 -28.42 16.90 7.63
CA PHE A 25 -29.88 17.02 7.80
C PHE A 25 -30.28 18.41 8.32
N SER A 26 -29.62 18.92 9.37
CA SER A 26 -29.93 20.24 9.91
C SER A 26 -29.72 21.36 8.88
N PHE A 27 -28.68 21.26 8.05
CA PHE A 27 -28.43 22.22 6.98
C PHE A 27 -29.53 22.19 5.91
N LEU A 28 -29.90 21.01 5.44
CA LEU A 28 -30.98 20.86 4.44
C LEU A 28 -32.33 21.34 5.01
N TYR A 29 -32.63 20.98 6.27
CA TYR A 29 -33.82 21.46 6.96
C TYR A 29 -33.85 22.98 7.04
N PHE A 30 -32.74 23.61 7.43
CA PHE A 30 -32.64 25.07 7.49
C PHE A 30 -32.86 25.71 6.11
N VAL A 31 -32.27 25.16 5.05
CA VAL A 31 -32.43 25.69 3.69
C VAL A 31 -33.89 25.61 3.22
N HIS A 32 -34.56 24.48 3.43
CA HIS A 32 -35.93 24.27 2.95
C HIS A 32 -37.00 24.94 3.81
N GLU A 33 -36.85 24.90 5.13
CA GLU A 33 -37.91 25.35 6.04
C GLU A 33 -37.75 26.82 6.44
N ILE A 34 -36.50 27.31 6.55
CA ILE A 34 -36.22 28.64 7.12
C ILE A 34 -35.77 29.61 6.03
N ALA A 35 -34.81 29.22 5.18
CA ALA A 35 -34.18 30.16 4.25
C ALA A 35 -35.00 30.35 2.95
N LEU A 36 -35.58 29.29 2.40
CA LEU A 36 -36.35 29.30 1.14
C LEU A 36 -37.68 28.55 1.28
N PRO A 37 -38.60 29.01 2.16
CA PRO A 37 -39.89 28.38 2.29
C PRO A 37 -40.66 28.45 0.96
N ASN A 38 -41.22 27.31 0.54
CA ASN A 38 -42.05 27.11 -0.67
C ASN A 38 -41.33 27.06 -2.03
N VAL A 39 -40.00 26.95 -2.09
CA VAL A 39 -39.30 26.79 -3.37
C VAL A 39 -38.93 25.33 -3.62
N VAL A 40 -39.43 24.77 -4.73
CA VAL A 40 -39.16 23.39 -5.15
C VAL A 40 -38.03 23.38 -6.18
N PHE A 41 -36.82 23.02 -5.76
CA PHE A 41 -35.68 22.80 -6.65
C PHE A 41 -35.22 21.34 -6.60
N ASP A 42 -34.37 20.94 -7.55
CA ASP A 42 -33.75 19.61 -7.54
C ASP A 42 -32.56 19.59 -6.56
N ASP A 43 -32.82 19.13 -5.33
CA ASP A 43 -31.83 19.15 -4.24
C ASP A 43 -30.73 18.11 -4.37
N ILE A 44 -30.74 17.30 -5.44
CA ILE A 44 -29.72 16.28 -5.68
C ILE A 44 -28.32 16.90 -5.59
N ALA A 45 -28.09 18.07 -6.20
CA ALA A 45 -26.79 18.72 -6.18
C ALA A 45 -26.38 19.17 -4.78
N VAL A 46 -27.29 19.78 -4.02
CA VAL A 46 -27.04 20.26 -2.66
C VAL A 46 -26.80 19.09 -1.71
N GLN A 47 -27.59 18.02 -1.83
CA GLN A 47 -27.42 16.79 -1.06
C GLN A 47 -26.06 16.14 -1.30
N TRP A 48 -25.64 16.01 -2.57
CA TRP A 48 -24.31 15.48 -2.89
C TRP A 48 -23.18 16.39 -2.41
N ALA A 49 -23.33 17.71 -2.52
CA ALA A 49 -22.33 18.65 -2.02
C ALA A 49 -22.17 18.57 -0.50
N VAL A 50 -23.28 18.57 0.25
CA VAL A 50 -23.30 18.42 1.71
C VAL A 50 -22.70 17.07 2.11
N PHE A 51 -23.06 15.98 1.41
CA PHE A 51 -22.52 14.65 1.66
C PHE A 51 -20.98 14.61 1.48
N VAL A 52 -20.46 15.20 0.40
CA VAL A 52 -19.02 15.28 0.15
C VAL A 52 -18.31 16.11 1.21
N ILE A 53 -18.91 17.23 1.65
CA ILE A 53 -18.37 18.09 2.72
C ILE A 53 -18.32 17.32 4.06
N CYS A 54 -19.39 16.61 4.43
CA CYS A 54 -19.43 15.82 5.65
C CYS A 54 -18.40 14.69 5.64
N ILE A 55 -18.22 14.00 4.50
CA ILE A 55 -17.14 13.01 4.32
C ILE A 55 -15.77 13.67 4.44
N PHE A 56 -15.56 14.84 3.84
CA PHE A 56 -14.30 15.55 3.92
C PHE A 56 -13.96 15.88 5.39
N PHE A 57 -14.90 16.45 6.15
CA PHE A 57 -14.65 16.77 7.56
C PHE A 57 -14.49 15.54 8.44
N GLY A 58 -15.31 14.50 8.26
CA GLY A 58 -15.19 13.27 9.04
C GLY A 58 -13.92 12.46 8.72
N PHE A 59 -13.41 12.54 7.49
CA PHE A 59 -12.24 11.78 7.08
C PHE A 59 -10.91 12.54 7.19
N ILE A 60 -10.88 13.78 6.68
CA ILE A 60 -9.70 14.65 6.63
C ILE A 60 -9.69 15.59 7.84
N GLY A 61 -10.79 16.31 8.08
CA GLY A 61 -10.90 17.27 9.20
C GLY A 61 -10.63 16.63 10.55
N TYR A 62 -11.22 15.46 10.81
CA TYR A 62 -10.96 14.67 12.00
C TYR A 62 -9.48 14.32 12.18
N GLY A 63 -8.77 14.01 11.08
CA GLY A 63 -7.32 13.78 11.13
C GLY A 63 -6.52 15.04 11.46
N ILE A 64 -6.88 16.18 10.88
CA ILE A 64 -6.22 17.48 11.11
C ILE A 64 -6.36 17.92 12.57
N LEU A 65 -7.54 17.76 13.15
CA LEU A 65 -7.76 18.04 14.58
C LEU A 65 -6.82 17.21 15.47
N GLY A 66 -6.60 15.94 15.11
CA GLY A 66 -5.64 15.07 15.75
C GLY A 66 -4.21 15.59 15.66
N GLU A 67 -3.77 15.96 14.45
CA GLU A 67 -2.44 16.51 14.19
C GLU A 67 -2.19 17.81 14.97
N GLN A 68 -3.16 18.72 14.97
CA GLN A 68 -3.07 19.98 15.71
C GLN A 68 -2.98 19.73 17.22
N ARG A 69 -3.82 18.86 17.77
CA ARG A 69 -3.75 18.49 19.20
C ARG A 69 -2.39 17.90 19.56
N PHE A 70 -1.87 16.99 18.74
CA PHE A 70 -0.55 16.40 18.95
C PHE A 70 0.55 17.46 18.97
N HIS A 71 0.57 18.37 17.99
CA HIS A 71 1.58 19.43 17.91
C HIS A 71 1.46 20.42 19.07
N ASN A 72 0.24 20.78 19.49
CA ASN A 72 0.02 21.65 20.65
C ASN A 72 0.52 21.00 21.94
N SER A 73 0.16 19.73 22.19
CA SER A 73 0.67 18.99 23.35
C SER A 73 2.19 18.86 23.33
N LEU A 74 2.78 18.58 22.17
CA LEU A 74 4.23 18.52 22.03
C LEU A 74 4.91 19.88 22.26
N TYR A 75 4.30 20.98 21.81
CA TYR A 75 4.79 22.33 22.06
C TYR A 75 4.75 22.69 23.55
N ASN A 76 3.67 22.34 24.24
CA ASN A 76 3.55 22.53 25.69
C ASN A 76 4.63 21.75 26.45
N LEU A 77 4.95 20.53 25.99
CA LEU A 77 6.03 19.71 26.54
C LEU A 77 7.44 20.24 26.25
N LYS A 78 7.61 21.17 25.30
CA LYS A 78 8.90 21.84 25.10
C LYS A 78 9.08 23.06 26.00
N ASN A 79 7.98 23.67 26.41
CA ASN A 79 7.96 24.90 27.21
C ASN A 79 7.51 24.60 28.64
N ILE A 80 8.06 23.55 29.25
CA ILE A 80 7.67 23.15 30.60
C ILE A 80 8.26 24.15 31.61
N SER A 81 7.44 24.61 32.54
CA SER A 81 7.93 25.44 33.65
C SER A 81 8.79 24.59 34.60
N PRO A 82 9.86 25.16 35.17
CA PRO A 82 10.76 24.45 36.10
C PRO A 82 10.06 23.89 37.35
N GLU A 83 8.85 24.36 37.65
CA GLU A 83 8.06 24.02 38.84
C GLU A 83 7.25 22.71 38.68
N LEU A 84 7.11 22.17 37.45
CA LEU A 84 6.38 20.92 37.25
C LEU A 84 7.15 19.71 37.78
N LEU A 85 6.47 18.87 38.56
CA LEU A 85 7.03 17.59 39.04
C LEU A 85 7.41 16.68 37.86
N VAL A 86 8.62 16.12 37.90
CA VAL A 86 9.17 15.21 36.86
C VAL A 86 8.20 14.09 36.49
N GLY A 87 7.47 13.52 37.46
CA GLY A 87 6.48 12.47 37.22
C GLY A 87 5.29 12.93 36.37
N SER A 88 4.84 14.17 36.53
CA SER A 88 3.73 14.73 35.73
C SER A 88 4.12 14.89 34.26
N ILE A 89 5.37 15.26 33.99
CA ILE A 89 5.90 15.42 32.64
C ILE A 89 6.02 14.05 31.95
N LYS A 90 6.51 13.03 32.66
CA LYS A 90 6.56 11.65 32.15
C LYS A 90 5.18 11.16 31.73
N ASN A 91 4.18 11.36 32.60
CA ASN A 91 2.79 10.99 32.29
C ASN A 91 2.27 11.71 31.04
N GLN A 92 2.56 13.00 30.87
CA GLN A 92 2.15 13.75 29.68
C GLN A 92 2.80 13.21 28.39
N PHE A 93 4.07 12.81 28.43
CA PHE A 93 4.72 12.14 27.29
C PHE A 93 4.10 10.77 26.98
N GLU A 94 3.79 9.97 28.00
CA GLU A 94 3.12 8.67 27.83
C GLU A 94 1.72 8.83 27.24
N GLU A 95 0.94 9.80 27.73
CA GLU A 95 -0.37 10.15 27.18
C GLU A 95 -0.28 10.61 25.72
N LEU A 96 0.73 11.43 25.38
CA LEU A 96 0.98 11.86 24.02
C LEU A 96 1.28 10.67 23.10
N ILE A 97 2.12 9.73 23.54
CA ILE A 97 2.43 8.50 22.79
C ILE A 97 1.17 7.65 22.64
N LYS A 98 0.38 7.47 23.70
CA LYS A 98 -0.89 6.74 23.68
C LYS A 98 -1.90 7.38 22.72
N PHE A 99 -1.94 8.71 22.68
CA PHE A 99 -2.79 9.47 21.76
C PHE A 99 -2.50 9.14 20.29
N THR A 100 -1.25 8.83 19.92
CA THR A 100 -0.89 8.43 18.54
C THR A 100 -1.52 7.11 18.07
N TYR A 101 -2.07 6.29 18.97
CA TYR A 101 -2.79 5.06 18.64
C TYR A 101 -4.29 5.27 18.39
N SER A 102 -4.79 6.49 18.58
CA SER A 102 -6.20 6.83 18.41
C SER A 102 -6.61 6.89 16.92
N SER A 103 -7.92 6.85 16.66
CA SER A 103 -8.49 6.93 15.30
C SER A 103 -8.22 8.26 14.58
N TYR A 104 -7.78 9.29 15.33
CA TYR A 104 -7.31 10.57 14.81
C TYR A 104 -6.14 10.42 13.85
N PHE A 105 -5.35 9.34 13.96
CA PHE A 105 -4.21 9.09 13.09
C PHE A 105 -4.43 7.86 12.21
N LEU A 106 -4.16 7.99 10.92
CA LEU A 106 -4.02 6.82 10.05
C LEU A 106 -2.73 6.07 10.43
N PRO A 107 -2.64 4.74 10.29
CA PRO A 107 -1.52 3.94 10.80
C PRO A 107 -0.13 4.47 10.43
N ALA A 108 0.08 4.88 9.18
CA ALA A 108 1.35 5.43 8.70
C ALA A 108 1.70 6.75 9.39
N LYS A 109 0.74 7.69 9.45
CA LYS A 109 0.92 8.98 10.14
C LYS A 109 1.08 8.82 11.65
N GLY A 110 0.26 7.98 12.28
CA GLY A 110 0.36 7.68 13.72
C GLY A 110 1.72 7.08 14.07
N LYS A 111 2.26 6.17 13.23
CA LYS A 111 3.61 5.65 13.37
C LYS A 111 4.66 6.77 13.28
N LYS A 112 4.53 7.71 12.35
CA LYS A 112 5.46 8.86 12.22
C LYS A 112 5.43 9.74 13.48
N TYR A 113 4.25 10.13 13.96
CA TYR A 113 4.13 10.96 15.16
C TYR A 113 4.58 10.24 16.43
N ARG A 114 4.32 8.93 16.52
CA ARG A 114 4.85 8.11 17.61
C ARG A 114 6.37 8.11 17.65
N LYS A 115 7.01 7.97 16.48
CA LYS A 115 8.47 8.04 16.40
C LYS A 115 8.99 9.37 16.94
N LEU A 116 8.37 10.46 16.52
CA LEU A 116 8.72 11.80 17.01
C LEU A 116 8.51 11.93 18.53
N GLY A 117 7.38 11.47 19.05
CA GLY A 117 7.07 11.52 20.49
C GLY A 117 8.04 10.70 21.34
N VAL A 118 8.37 9.48 20.90
CA VAL A 118 9.34 8.61 21.59
C VAL A 118 10.74 9.24 21.60
N LEU A 119 11.20 9.81 20.48
CA LEU A 119 12.49 10.49 20.44
C LEU A 119 12.56 11.68 21.40
N GLN A 120 11.53 12.53 21.42
CA GLN A 120 11.48 13.69 22.33
C GLN A 120 11.36 13.27 23.80
N PHE A 121 10.64 12.19 24.08
CA PHE A 121 10.56 11.65 25.43
C PHE A 121 11.92 11.09 25.88
N ALA A 122 12.61 10.36 25.01
CA ALA A 122 13.97 9.88 25.25
C ALA A 122 14.95 11.04 25.48
N ASP A 123 14.89 12.11 24.68
CA ASP A 123 15.73 13.31 24.88
C ASP A 123 15.46 13.95 26.27
N TYR A 124 14.19 14.03 26.68
CA TYR A 124 13.84 14.54 28.00
C TYR A 124 14.37 13.65 29.13
N LEU A 125 14.14 12.34 29.06
CA LEU A 125 14.64 11.38 30.05
C LEU A 125 16.18 11.43 30.18
N LEU A 126 16.88 11.61 29.05
CA LEU A 126 18.32 11.76 29.02
C LEU A 126 18.76 13.06 29.72
N SER A 127 18.02 14.16 29.53
CA SER A 127 18.32 15.46 30.15
C SER A 127 18.19 15.44 31.67
N ILE A 128 17.27 14.64 32.22
CA ILE A 128 17.10 14.47 33.67
C ILE A 128 18.00 13.36 34.25
N GLY A 129 18.72 12.62 33.39
CA GLY A 129 19.58 11.50 33.78
C GLY A 129 18.81 10.29 34.34
N ASP A 130 17.59 10.03 33.86
CA ASP A 130 16.78 8.91 34.35
C ASP A 130 17.23 7.58 33.72
N GLU A 131 17.60 6.64 34.58
CA GLU A 131 18.03 5.28 34.24
C GLU A 131 17.07 4.21 34.79
N SER A 132 15.85 4.59 35.17
CA SER A 132 14.80 3.63 35.58
C SER A 132 14.45 2.67 34.45
N SER A 133 13.99 1.45 34.79
CA SER A 133 13.62 0.41 33.81
C SER A 133 12.60 0.88 32.76
N SER A 134 11.68 1.78 33.13
CA SER A 134 10.75 2.42 32.18
C SER A 134 11.48 3.31 31.17
N ALA A 135 12.44 4.12 31.62
CA ALA A 135 13.23 4.99 30.75
C ALA A 135 14.07 4.19 29.74
N LEU A 136 14.61 3.04 30.14
CA LEU A 136 15.37 2.15 29.26
C LEU A 136 14.54 1.62 28.11
N ASN A 137 13.31 1.21 28.39
CA ASN A 137 12.40 0.77 27.33
C ASN A 137 12.17 1.88 26.29
N ILE A 138 12.10 3.13 26.74
CA ILE A 138 11.97 4.29 25.85
C ILE A 138 13.26 4.57 25.08
N TYR A 139 14.45 4.47 25.70
CA TYR A 139 15.73 4.59 24.99
C TYR A 139 15.92 3.49 23.95
N ALA A 140 15.63 2.23 24.30
CA ALA A 140 15.66 1.10 23.38
C ALA A 140 14.71 1.33 22.21
N GLN A 141 13.48 1.81 22.48
CA GLN A 141 12.51 2.12 21.45
C GLN A 141 12.97 3.28 20.54
N ALA A 142 13.56 4.34 21.10
CA ALA A 142 14.12 5.46 20.36
C ALA A 142 15.28 5.02 19.45
N LEU A 143 16.12 4.12 19.94
CA LEU A 143 17.26 3.58 19.22
C LEU A 143 16.85 2.65 18.07
N ILE A 144 15.89 1.74 18.28
CA ILE A 144 15.31 0.93 17.19
C ILE A 144 14.78 1.84 16.06
N GLN A 145 14.22 2.99 16.42
CA GLN A 145 13.69 3.95 15.45
C GLN A 145 14.78 4.77 14.76
N SER A 146 15.91 5.03 15.43
CA SER A 146 17.04 5.81 14.94
C SER A 146 18.40 5.20 15.40
N PRO A 147 18.85 4.09 14.78
CA PRO A 147 20.03 3.34 15.26
C PRO A 147 21.35 4.13 15.21
N GLN A 148 21.43 5.13 14.33
CA GLN A 148 22.62 5.98 14.17
C GLN A 148 22.76 7.03 15.29
N ASN A 149 21.72 7.28 16.08
CA ASN A 149 21.76 8.31 17.12
C ASN A 149 22.46 7.78 18.38
N ALA A 150 23.77 8.07 18.49
CA ALA A 150 24.62 7.58 19.56
C ALA A 150 24.27 8.10 20.98
N ARG A 151 23.40 9.11 21.09
CA ARG A 151 23.06 9.76 22.36
C ARG A 151 22.41 8.82 23.37
N PHE A 152 21.60 7.88 22.90
CA PHE A 152 20.88 6.92 23.75
C PHE A 152 21.70 5.67 24.08
N LYS A 153 22.93 5.55 23.56
CA LYS A 153 23.81 4.39 23.78
C LYS A 153 24.35 4.38 25.20
N LYS A 154 24.88 5.51 25.69
CA LYS A 154 25.54 5.58 27.01
C LYS A 154 24.65 5.11 28.16
N PRO A 155 23.36 5.51 28.28
CA PRO A 155 22.48 4.99 29.32
C PRO A 155 22.13 3.51 29.17
N LEU A 156 22.11 2.98 27.94
CA LEU A 156 21.87 1.55 27.72
C LEU A 156 23.12 0.72 28.09
N LEU A 157 24.31 1.20 27.71
CA LEU A 157 25.59 0.58 28.04
C LEU A 157 25.91 0.65 29.55
N SER A 158 25.51 1.73 30.23
CA SER A 158 25.73 1.86 31.69
C SER A 158 25.04 0.74 32.47
N ILE A 159 23.98 0.16 31.92
CA ILE A 159 23.23 -0.95 32.53
C ILE A 159 23.76 -2.31 32.13
N LEU A 160 24.32 -2.44 30.91
CA LEU A 160 25.14 -3.62 30.59
C LEU A 160 26.28 -3.80 31.59
N ASN A 161 26.89 -2.68 31.99
CA ASN A 161 27.94 -2.66 33.01
C ASN A 161 27.44 -2.99 34.43
N ARG A 162 26.13 -2.95 34.70
CA ARG A 162 25.53 -3.37 35.99
C ARG A 162 25.34 -4.89 36.10
N GLY A 163 25.62 -5.64 35.03
CA GLY A 163 25.68 -7.11 35.07
C GLY A 163 24.32 -7.82 35.08
N GLU A 164 23.23 -7.14 34.70
CA GLU A 164 21.93 -7.79 34.52
C GLU A 164 21.97 -8.74 33.32
N LEU A 165 21.37 -9.92 33.46
CA LEU A 165 21.26 -10.91 32.39
C LEU A 165 20.24 -10.42 31.36
N LEU A 166 20.71 -10.09 30.17
CA LEU A 166 19.84 -9.67 29.07
C LEU A 166 18.97 -10.80 28.54
N ASN A 167 17.74 -10.44 28.18
CA ASN A 167 16.85 -11.29 27.40
C ASN A 167 17.31 -11.35 25.93
N GLN A 168 16.88 -12.37 25.19
CA GLN A 168 17.21 -12.55 23.78
C GLN A 168 16.87 -11.32 22.92
N HIS A 169 15.73 -10.66 23.18
CA HIS A 169 15.33 -9.46 22.46
C HIS A 169 16.26 -8.26 22.69
N GLU A 170 16.87 -8.17 23.87
CA GLU A 170 17.82 -7.12 24.20
C GLU A 170 19.18 -7.42 23.54
N ILE A 171 19.60 -8.69 23.52
CA ILE A 171 20.78 -9.14 22.75
C ILE A 171 20.60 -8.83 21.26
N ASP A 172 19.43 -9.13 20.69
CA ASP A 172 19.13 -8.83 19.29
C ASP A 172 19.20 -7.32 19.01
N LEU A 173 18.74 -6.48 19.95
CA LEU A 173 18.85 -5.03 19.86
C LEU A 173 20.30 -4.58 19.84
N LEU A 174 21.12 -5.07 20.77
CA LEU A 174 22.55 -4.77 20.81
C LEU A 174 23.28 -5.20 19.54
N LEU A 175 22.90 -6.34 18.96
CA LEU A 175 23.45 -6.81 17.69
C LEU A 175 23.06 -5.89 16.52
N ILE A 176 21.81 -5.41 16.50
CA ILE A 176 21.36 -4.40 15.52
C ILE A 176 22.14 -3.11 15.67
N MET A 177 22.41 -2.67 16.91
CA MET A 177 23.26 -1.50 17.17
C MET A 177 24.64 -1.70 16.57
N PHE A 178 25.30 -2.79 16.93
CA PHE A 178 26.63 -3.14 16.43
C PHE A 178 26.71 -3.16 14.90
N GLN A 179 25.69 -3.69 14.21
CA GLN A 179 25.68 -3.79 12.73
C GLN A 179 25.39 -2.47 12.01
N LYS A 180 24.72 -1.51 12.66
CA LYS A 180 24.31 -0.24 12.05
C LYS A 180 25.27 0.92 12.34
N GLU A 181 26.31 0.66 13.12
CA GLU A 181 27.30 1.65 13.53
C GLU A 181 28.42 1.80 12.50
N ASP A 182 28.75 3.05 12.18
CA ASP A 182 29.93 3.39 11.39
C ASP A 182 31.20 3.28 12.25
N GLU A 183 31.14 3.71 13.52
CA GLU A 183 32.20 3.57 14.52
C GLU A 183 31.76 2.62 15.63
N ARG A 184 32.51 1.54 15.82
CA ARG A 184 32.19 0.47 16.76
C ARG A 184 32.64 0.84 18.17
N ASP A 185 31.74 0.70 19.15
CA ASP A 185 32.06 0.92 20.56
C ASP A 185 32.78 -0.31 21.16
N PRO A 186 34.02 -0.18 21.67
CA PRO A 186 34.77 -1.29 22.23
C PRO A 186 34.09 -1.98 23.42
N VAL A 187 33.33 -1.23 24.23
CA VAL A 187 32.64 -1.78 25.41
C VAL A 187 31.51 -2.70 24.96
N LEU A 188 30.72 -2.26 23.98
CA LEU A 188 29.63 -3.06 23.39
C LEU A 188 30.19 -4.32 22.72
N THR A 189 31.27 -4.17 21.95
CA THR A 189 31.94 -5.29 21.29
C THR A 189 32.44 -6.32 22.30
N SER A 190 33.07 -5.87 23.39
CA SER A 190 33.54 -6.75 24.48
C SER A 190 32.41 -7.58 25.07
N TYR A 191 31.33 -6.89 25.41
CA TYR A 191 30.20 -7.47 26.09
C TYR A 191 29.47 -8.50 25.21
N LEU A 192 29.20 -8.15 23.94
CA LEU A 192 28.60 -9.07 22.97
C LEU A 192 29.49 -10.29 22.73
N ALA A 193 30.81 -10.09 22.57
CA ALA A 193 31.74 -11.20 22.41
C ALA A 193 31.70 -12.14 23.62
N GLN A 194 31.68 -11.60 24.85
CA GLN A 194 31.60 -12.41 26.07
C GLN A 194 30.32 -13.24 26.14
N ILE A 195 29.16 -12.65 25.80
CA ILE A 195 27.87 -13.35 25.77
C ILE A 195 27.91 -14.51 24.77
N PHE A 196 28.33 -14.24 23.52
CA PHE A 196 28.34 -15.27 22.49
C PHE A 196 29.38 -16.35 22.74
N LEU A 197 30.52 -16.03 23.37
CA LEU A 197 31.50 -17.03 23.82
C LEU A 197 30.95 -17.93 24.92
N LYS A 198 30.32 -17.35 25.96
CA LYS A 198 29.69 -18.14 27.04
C LYS A 198 28.60 -19.07 26.49
N ALA A 199 27.81 -18.59 25.54
CA ALA A 199 26.78 -19.36 24.87
C ALA A 199 27.33 -20.33 23.80
N LYS A 200 28.62 -20.27 23.46
CA LYS A 200 29.28 -21.00 22.35
C LYS A 200 28.51 -20.88 21.03
N GLN A 201 27.99 -19.68 20.74
CA GLN A 201 27.18 -19.42 19.56
C GLN A 201 28.03 -18.93 18.39
N TRP A 202 28.03 -19.71 17.31
CA TRP A 202 28.67 -19.37 16.05
C TRP A 202 27.64 -19.22 14.92
N SER A 203 27.59 -18.05 14.28
CA SER A 203 26.74 -17.78 13.12
C SER A 203 27.34 -16.66 12.26
N GLY A 204 26.85 -16.50 11.03
CA GLY A 204 27.25 -15.38 10.18
C GLY A 204 26.91 -13.99 10.76
N GLN A 205 26.05 -13.91 11.78
CA GLN A 205 25.74 -12.65 12.46
C GLN A 205 26.68 -12.37 13.65
N THR A 206 27.24 -13.41 14.29
CA THR A 206 28.16 -13.27 15.43
C THR A 206 29.62 -13.19 14.99
N GLU A 207 29.96 -13.71 13.81
CA GLU A 207 31.29 -13.63 13.22
C GLU A 207 31.87 -12.20 13.17
N PRO A 208 31.14 -11.17 12.71
CA PRO A 208 31.64 -9.79 12.70
C PRO A 208 31.97 -9.25 14.09
N VAL A 209 31.24 -9.69 15.13
CA VAL A 209 31.47 -9.28 16.53
C VAL A 209 32.81 -9.82 17.01
N PHE A 210 33.08 -11.11 16.79
CA PHE A 210 34.35 -11.73 17.17
C PHE A 210 35.54 -11.12 16.44
N ILE A 211 35.40 -10.85 15.14
CA ILE A 211 36.46 -10.18 14.35
C ILE A 211 36.70 -8.76 14.88
N SER A 212 35.65 -8.02 15.27
CA SER A 212 35.82 -6.68 15.86
C SER A 212 36.54 -6.75 17.20
N ALA A 213 36.11 -7.66 18.09
CA ALA A 213 36.72 -7.85 19.39
C ALA A 213 38.21 -8.20 19.28
N LEU A 214 38.56 -9.04 18.29
CA LEU A 214 39.95 -9.41 18.00
C LEU A 214 40.76 -8.24 17.39
N ASN A 215 40.13 -7.37 16.60
CA ASN A 215 40.78 -6.19 16.05
C ASN A 215 41.09 -5.14 17.14
N GLU A 216 40.24 -5.06 18.16
CA GLU A 216 40.36 -4.15 19.31
C GLU A 216 41.27 -4.71 20.42
N GLU A 217 41.84 -5.91 20.25
CA GLU A 217 42.74 -6.57 21.22
C GLU A 217 42.13 -6.71 22.62
N ASN A 218 40.85 -7.06 22.65
CA ASN A 218 40.04 -7.17 23.86
C ASN A 218 40.50 -8.31 24.80
N GLU A 219 40.12 -8.28 26.08
CA GLU A 219 40.49 -9.30 27.08
C GLU A 219 40.08 -10.72 26.64
N ASN A 220 38.94 -10.84 25.97
CA ASN A 220 38.40 -12.11 25.49
C ASN A 220 39.09 -12.63 24.21
N SER A 221 40.06 -11.91 23.62
CA SER A 221 40.63 -12.24 22.31
C SER A 221 41.28 -13.62 22.26
N SER A 222 41.98 -14.02 23.31
CA SER A 222 42.60 -15.36 23.40
C SER A 222 41.54 -16.47 23.38
N ASP A 223 40.46 -16.28 24.14
CA ASP A 223 39.34 -17.23 24.18
C ASP A 223 38.55 -17.28 22.87
N ILE A 224 38.40 -16.13 22.18
CA ILE A 224 37.83 -16.05 20.84
C ILE A 224 38.66 -16.88 19.86
N VAL A 225 39.99 -16.72 19.86
CA VAL A 225 40.88 -17.48 18.98
C VAL A 225 40.72 -18.98 19.24
N ARG A 226 40.75 -19.40 20.51
CA ARG A 226 40.59 -20.82 20.88
C ARG A 226 39.24 -21.40 20.48
N PHE A 227 38.16 -20.61 20.51
CA PHE A 227 36.82 -21.06 20.14
C PHE A 227 36.58 -21.09 18.63
N VAL A 228 36.98 -20.03 17.91
CA VAL A 228 36.62 -19.82 16.49
C VAL A 228 37.61 -20.49 15.53
N LEU A 229 38.90 -20.54 15.88
CA LEU A 229 39.94 -21.06 14.98
C LEU A 229 39.68 -22.51 14.53
N PRO A 230 39.29 -23.46 15.41
CA PRO A 230 39.00 -24.83 14.97
C PRO A 230 37.84 -24.90 13.98
N ILE A 231 36.84 -24.03 14.13
CA ILE A 231 35.68 -23.97 13.22
C ILE A 231 36.13 -23.53 11.82
N TYR A 232 37.02 -22.55 11.75
CA TYR A 232 37.54 -22.01 10.48
C TYR A 232 38.41 -23.03 9.75
N LEU A 233 39.31 -23.69 10.48
CA LEU A 233 40.18 -24.72 9.94
C LEU A 233 39.40 -25.95 9.50
N ALA A 234 38.39 -26.39 10.25
CA ALA A 234 37.55 -27.54 9.87
C ALA A 234 36.80 -27.35 8.55
N HIS A 235 36.49 -26.09 8.19
CA HIS A 235 35.80 -25.75 6.94
C HIS A 235 36.76 -25.26 5.84
N GLU A 236 38.07 -25.20 6.11
CA GLU A 236 39.09 -24.66 5.21
C GLU A 236 38.69 -23.31 4.59
N ARG A 237 38.05 -22.42 5.38
CA ARG A 237 37.54 -21.14 4.88
C ARG A 237 38.69 -20.24 4.44
N THR A 238 38.57 -19.66 3.25
CA THR A 238 39.57 -18.77 2.61
C THR A 238 38.96 -17.45 2.13
N ASP A 239 37.77 -17.11 2.61
CA ASP A 239 37.13 -15.84 2.33
C ASP A 239 37.76 -14.68 3.13
N GLU A 240 37.44 -13.45 2.77
CA GLU A 240 38.07 -12.25 3.32
C GLU A 240 37.99 -12.17 4.86
N GLN A 241 36.85 -12.53 5.45
CA GLN A 241 36.66 -12.49 6.90
C GLN A 241 37.53 -13.54 7.59
N ALA A 242 37.60 -14.75 7.04
CA ALA A 242 38.44 -15.82 7.55
C ALA A 242 39.93 -15.48 7.53
N LEU A 243 40.39 -14.92 6.43
CA LEU A 243 41.78 -14.49 6.27
C LEU A 243 42.15 -13.36 7.23
N ARG A 244 41.27 -12.37 7.43
CA ARG A 244 41.46 -11.31 8.43
C ARG A 244 41.59 -11.89 9.84
N PHE A 245 40.76 -12.87 10.17
CA PHE A 245 40.82 -13.58 11.45
C PHE A 245 42.15 -14.32 11.61
N TYR A 246 42.57 -15.11 10.62
CA TYR A 246 43.84 -15.84 10.64
C TYR A 246 45.06 -14.94 10.85
N VAL A 247 45.16 -13.84 10.11
CA VAL A 247 46.25 -12.87 10.25
C VAL A 247 46.33 -12.33 11.68
N LYS A 248 45.18 -12.10 12.32
CA LYS A 248 45.12 -11.62 13.70
C LYS A 248 45.36 -12.73 14.73
N ALA A 249 44.89 -13.94 14.46
CA ALA A 249 45.11 -15.10 15.31
C ALA A 249 46.60 -15.43 15.47
N LEU A 250 47.43 -15.18 14.45
CA LEU A 250 48.90 -15.36 14.52
C LEU A 250 49.60 -14.47 15.57
N LYS A 251 48.94 -13.42 16.08
CA LYS A 251 49.46 -12.65 17.22
C LYS A 251 49.38 -13.41 18.55
N TYR A 252 48.56 -14.44 18.61
CA TYR A 252 48.33 -15.27 19.79
C TYR A 252 49.07 -16.60 19.60
N ASN A 253 49.58 -17.17 20.69
CA ASN A 253 50.27 -18.46 20.64
C ASN A 253 49.24 -19.57 20.36
N VAL A 254 49.22 -20.09 19.13
CA VAL A 254 48.28 -21.11 18.66
C VAL A 254 49.03 -22.36 18.20
N GLN A 255 48.49 -23.54 18.48
CA GLN A 255 49.14 -24.81 18.11
C GLN A 255 49.15 -25.02 16.59
N GLU A 256 48.15 -24.48 15.89
CA GLU A 256 47.93 -24.63 14.44
C GLU A 256 48.63 -23.54 13.60
N GLU A 257 49.63 -22.83 14.15
CA GLU A 257 50.30 -21.70 13.51
C GLU A 257 50.82 -22.04 12.09
N ASP A 258 51.44 -23.21 11.94
CA ASP A 258 51.96 -23.69 10.65
C ASP A 258 50.85 -23.92 9.61
N GLN A 259 49.67 -24.41 10.04
CA GLN A 259 48.53 -24.59 9.15
C GLN A 259 47.98 -23.25 8.68
N ILE A 260 47.86 -22.28 9.59
CA ILE A 260 47.39 -20.92 9.28
C ILE A 260 48.34 -20.25 8.29
N LYS A 261 49.66 -20.31 8.54
CA LYS A 261 50.68 -19.73 7.64
C LYS A 261 50.62 -20.35 6.24
N ASN A 262 50.39 -21.67 6.15
CA ASN A 262 50.22 -22.34 4.86
C ASN A 262 48.97 -21.84 4.12
N ILE A 263 47.82 -21.71 4.79
CA ILE A 263 46.58 -21.20 4.18
C ILE A 263 46.78 -19.76 3.67
N LEU A 264 47.37 -18.89 4.48
CA LEU A 264 47.65 -17.50 4.08
C LEU A 264 48.63 -17.43 2.91
N GLY A 265 49.66 -18.29 2.92
CA GLY A 265 50.65 -18.39 1.85
C GLY A 265 50.08 -18.89 0.52
N VAL A 266 49.25 -19.93 0.53
CA VAL A 266 48.53 -20.40 -0.68
C VAL A 266 47.64 -19.27 -1.21
N THR A 267 46.87 -18.62 -0.34
CA THR A 267 45.96 -17.54 -0.75
C THR A 267 46.69 -16.33 -1.34
N PHE A 268 47.88 -16.01 -0.82
CA PHE A 268 48.77 -15.02 -1.43
C PHE A 268 49.21 -15.44 -2.83
N CYS A 269 49.72 -16.67 -2.98
CA CYS A 269 50.16 -17.21 -4.26
C CYS A 269 49.02 -17.25 -5.30
N ASP A 270 47.79 -17.51 -4.86
CA ASP A 270 46.61 -17.54 -5.73
C ASP A 270 46.30 -16.16 -6.36
N GLY A 271 46.62 -15.07 -5.67
CA GLY A 271 46.47 -13.69 -6.19
C GLY A 271 45.03 -13.17 -6.22
N ASN A 272 44.06 -13.92 -5.71
CA ASN A 272 42.62 -13.57 -5.77
C ASN A 272 42.27 -12.28 -5.01
N LEU A 273 43.10 -11.86 -4.05
CA LEU A 273 42.86 -10.71 -3.18
C LEU A 273 43.33 -9.36 -3.75
N ILE A 274 44.13 -9.36 -4.83
CA ILE A 274 44.76 -8.14 -5.38
C ILE A 274 43.72 -7.08 -5.76
N GLY A 275 42.60 -7.51 -6.35
CA GLY A 275 41.51 -6.60 -6.77
C GLY A 275 40.38 -6.42 -5.75
N VAL A 276 40.31 -7.26 -4.71
CA VAL A 276 39.19 -7.27 -3.75
C VAL A 276 39.57 -6.61 -2.42
N ALA A 277 40.75 -6.95 -1.88
CA ALA A 277 41.22 -6.47 -0.59
C ALA A 277 42.76 -6.32 -0.61
N PRO A 278 43.30 -5.24 -1.22
CA PRO A 278 44.74 -5.09 -1.44
C PRO A 278 45.54 -5.02 -0.13
N ASP A 279 44.98 -4.43 0.93
CA ASP A 279 45.64 -4.36 2.23
C ASP A 279 45.77 -5.73 2.89
N LEU A 280 44.76 -6.59 2.73
CA LEU A 280 44.80 -7.97 3.22
C LEU A 280 45.82 -8.79 2.43
N HIS A 281 45.91 -8.58 1.12
CA HIS A 281 46.92 -9.25 0.29
C HIS A 281 48.35 -8.94 0.76
N LYS A 282 48.66 -7.68 1.08
CA LYS A 282 49.95 -7.27 1.66
C LYS A 282 50.23 -7.93 3.02
N ASN A 283 49.20 -8.15 3.83
CA ASN A 283 49.36 -8.86 5.10
C ASN A 283 49.68 -10.34 4.88
N CYS A 284 49.03 -10.99 3.92
CA CYS A 284 49.36 -12.37 3.54
C CYS A 284 50.78 -12.48 2.96
N GLU A 285 51.20 -11.50 2.14
CA GLU A 285 52.58 -11.40 1.63
C GLU A 285 53.59 -11.35 2.78
N ARG A 286 53.36 -10.49 3.78
CA ARG A 286 54.25 -10.38 4.94
C ARG A 286 54.43 -11.70 5.68
N VAL A 287 53.34 -12.45 5.85
CA VAL A 287 53.39 -13.79 6.48
C VAL A 287 54.12 -14.80 5.58
N PHE A 288 53.89 -14.73 4.26
CA PHE A 288 54.55 -15.61 3.29
C PHE A 288 56.07 -15.37 3.23
N SER A 289 56.53 -14.12 3.25
CA SER A 289 57.95 -13.76 3.24
C SER A 289 58.70 -14.23 4.49
N GLN A 290 57.99 -14.47 5.61
CA GLN A 290 58.58 -14.99 6.85
C GLN A 290 58.77 -16.52 6.83
N LEU A 291 58.23 -17.22 5.82
CA LEU A 291 58.42 -18.67 5.66
C LEU A 291 59.78 -18.99 5.02
N SER A 292 60.30 -20.19 5.30
CA SER A 292 61.54 -20.68 4.68
C SER A 292 61.39 -20.83 3.17
N ASP A 293 62.49 -20.65 2.43
CA ASP A 293 62.51 -20.73 0.96
C ASP A 293 61.94 -22.05 0.42
N VAL A 294 62.19 -23.15 1.14
CA VAL A 294 61.66 -24.48 0.82
C VAL A 294 60.13 -24.49 0.92
N ARG A 295 59.56 -23.95 2.01
CA ARG A 295 58.10 -23.85 2.18
C ARG A 295 57.48 -22.92 1.15
N GLN A 296 58.12 -21.78 0.86
CA GLN A 296 57.65 -20.85 -0.17
C GLN A 296 57.57 -21.51 -1.56
N ALA A 297 58.59 -22.27 -1.95
CA ALA A 297 58.60 -23.00 -3.23
C ALA A 297 57.49 -24.06 -3.29
N GLN A 298 57.29 -24.83 -2.21
CA GLN A 298 56.21 -25.83 -2.12
C GLN A 298 54.81 -25.21 -2.26
N LEU A 299 54.57 -24.07 -1.60
CA LEU A 299 53.27 -23.39 -1.66
C LEU A 299 52.98 -22.79 -3.04
N LYS A 300 54.00 -22.25 -3.72
CA LYS A 300 53.89 -21.79 -5.11
C LYS A 300 53.50 -22.92 -6.06
N LEU A 301 54.20 -24.06 -5.96
CA LEU A 301 53.89 -25.25 -6.76
C LEU A 301 52.44 -25.73 -6.52
N LYS A 302 52.01 -25.80 -5.25
CA LYS A 302 50.64 -26.18 -4.89
C LYS A 302 49.58 -25.22 -5.47
N SER A 303 49.85 -23.91 -5.48
CA SER A 303 48.97 -22.90 -6.07
C SER A 303 48.90 -22.98 -7.60
N ASP A 304 50.01 -23.28 -8.26
CA ASP A 304 50.04 -23.45 -9.71
C ASP A 304 49.27 -24.70 -10.15
N GLU A 305 49.40 -25.81 -9.42
CA GLU A 305 48.62 -27.03 -9.64
C GLU A 305 47.11 -26.78 -9.47
N THR A 306 46.70 -26.08 -8.40
CA THR A 306 45.28 -25.76 -8.18
C THR A 306 44.75 -24.84 -9.27
N LYS A 307 45.48 -23.79 -9.67
CA LYS A 307 45.09 -22.90 -10.80
C LYS A 307 44.91 -23.66 -12.11
N ILE A 308 45.80 -24.58 -12.43
CA ILE A 308 45.69 -25.43 -13.62
C ILE A 308 44.45 -26.30 -13.52
N SER A 309 44.21 -26.94 -12.36
CA SER A 309 43.03 -27.78 -12.13
C SER A 309 41.70 -27.01 -12.25
N TYR A 310 41.65 -25.76 -11.78
CA TYR A 310 40.47 -24.90 -11.88
C TYR A 310 40.22 -24.41 -13.31
N LYS A 311 41.26 -24.07 -14.06
CA LYS A 311 41.14 -23.73 -15.49
C LYS A 311 40.61 -24.92 -16.31
N LEU A 312 40.97 -26.15 -15.93
CA LEU A 312 40.53 -27.39 -16.58
C LEU A 312 39.11 -27.81 -16.16
N LYS A 313 38.72 -27.57 -14.90
CA LYS A 313 37.33 -27.70 -14.45
C LYS A 313 36.49 -26.57 -15.04
N LYS A 314 36.00 -26.76 -16.25
CA LYS A 314 35.03 -25.88 -16.94
C LYS A 314 33.67 -25.92 -16.22
N ILE A 315 33.59 -25.34 -15.03
CA ILE A 315 32.38 -25.31 -14.20
C ILE A 315 31.35 -24.41 -14.88
N LYS A 316 30.16 -24.96 -15.19
CA LYS A 316 29.00 -24.14 -15.58
C LYS A 316 28.53 -23.39 -14.33
N PHE A 317 29.08 -22.19 -14.11
CA PHE A 317 28.79 -21.35 -12.94
C PHE A 317 27.32 -20.95 -12.79
N LEU A 318 26.56 -20.91 -13.89
CA LEU A 318 25.18 -20.43 -13.89
C LEU A 318 24.22 -21.51 -14.38
N ARG A 319 23.20 -21.79 -13.56
CA ARG A 319 22.06 -22.61 -13.98
C ARG A 319 21.22 -21.83 -15.00
N LYS A 320 20.35 -22.54 -15.72
CA LYS A 320 19.45 -21.92 -16.72
C LYS A 320 18.53 -20.85 -16.10
N GLU A 321 18.23 -20.95 -14.81
CA GLU A 321 17.42 -20.00 -14.05
C GLU A 321 18.24 -18.75 -13.70
N ASP A 322 19.45 -18.91 -13.17
CA ASP A 322 20.37 -17.80 -12.89
C ASP A 322 20.72 -16.98 -14.14
N LEU A 323 20.74 -17.62 -15.31
CA LEU A 323 20.91 -16.92 -16.60
C LEU A 323 19.72 -16.02 -16.96
N LYS A 324 18.50 -16.37 -16.53
CA LYS A 324 17.32 -15.51 -16.70
C LYS A 324 17.37 -14.33 -15.74
N ASP A 325 17.82 -14.54 -14.51
CA ASP A 325 17.97 -13.49 -13.53
C ASP A 325 19.10 -12.53 -13.92
N LEU A 326 20.23 -13.05 -14.41
CA LEU A 326 21.29 -12.25 -15.02
C LEU A 326 20.77 -11.44 -16.22
N LYS A 327 19.90 -12.03 -17.05
CA LYS A 327 19.27 -11.32 -18.16
C LYS A 327 18.29 -10.24 -17.67
N SER A 328 17.59 -10.47 -16.57
CA SER A 328 16.75 -9.47 -15.90
C SER A 328 17.60 -8.31 -15.35
N LEU A 329 18.66 -8.61 -14.62
CA LEU A 329 19.63 -7.65 -14.10
C LEU A 329 20.31 -6.84 -15.22
N LYS A 330 20.68 -7.49 -16.33
CA LYS A 330 21.21 -6.79 -17.52
C LYS A 330 20.17 -5.87 -18.16
N ASN A 331 18.89 -6.22 -18.14
CA ASN A 331 17.83 -5.36 -18.63
C ASN A 331 17.57 -4.18 -17.65
N GLU A 332 17.60 -4.42 -16.34
CA GLU A 332 17.44 -3.39 -15.30
C GLU A 332 18.60 -2.40 -15.28
N MET A 333 19.82 -2.87 -15.53
CA MET A 333 21.02 -2.03 -15.68
C MET A 333 21.11 -1.36 -17.05
N GLY A 334 20.10 -1.50 -17.92
CA GLY A 334 20.06 -0.85 -19.24
C GLY A 334 21.03 -1.42 -20.27
N LEU A 335 21.65 -2.58 -20.01
CA LEU A 335 22.70 -3.18 -20.84
C LEU A 335 22.16 -4.04 -21.99
N VAL A 336 20.87 -4.40 -22.00
CA VAL A 336 20.24 -5.11 -23.14
C VAL A 336 18.78 -4.67 -23.30
N ALA A 337 18.40 -4.27 -24.52
CA ALA A 337 17.00 -4.03 -24.90
C ALA A 337 16.33 -5.36 -25.31
N SER A 338 15.37 -5.84 -24.54
CA SER A 338 14.68 -7.13 -24.79
C SER A 338 13.20 -6.93 -25.15
N ARG A 339 12.82 -7.20 -26.41
CA ARG A 339 11.45 -7.02 -26.96
C ARG A 339 10.54 -8.27 -26.96
N VAL A 340 10.88 -9.40 -26.33
CA VAL A 340 10.18 -10.69 -26.62
C VAL A 340 9.41 -11.33 -25.45
N SER A 341 9.35 -10.74 -24.26
CA SER A 341 8.59 -11.31 -23.12
C SER A 341 7.14 -10.80 -22.99
N ILE A 342 6.71 -9.83 -23.80
CA ILE A 342 5.48 -9.06 -23.55
C ILE A 342 4.21 -9.79 -24.03
N VAL A 343 4.30 -10.63 -25.06
CA VAL A 343 3.11 -11.13 -25.76
C VAL A 343 2.48 -12.35 -25.08
N TRP A 344 3.28 -13.31 -24.60
CA TRP A 344 2.75 -14.58 -24.07
C TRP A 344 2.35 -14.53 -22.60
N VAL A 345 2.87 -13.58 -21.81
CA VAL A 345 2.44 -13.35 -20.42
C VAL A 345 1.11 -12.58 -20.37
N GLY A 346 0.84 -11.73 -21.37
CA GLY A 346 -0.39 -10.94 -21.44
C GLY A 346 -1.66 -11.78 -21.53
N ILE A 347 -1.66 -12.83 -22.35
CA ILE A 347 -2.85 -13.64 -22.63
C ILE A 347 -3.25 -14.52 -21.43
N LYS A 348 -2.28 -15.14 -20.74
CA LYS A 348 -2.54 -15.91 -19.51
C LYS A 348 -2.93 -15.00 -18.34
N LYS A 349 -2.37 -13.78 -18.25
CA LYS A 349 -2.76 -12.80 -17.22
C LYS A 349 -4.18 -12.30 -17.39
N ILE A 350 -4.68 -12.08 -18.62
CA ILE A 350 -6.05 -11.58 -18.87
C ILE A 350 -7.13 -12.56 -18.36
N ILE A 351 -6.91 -13.87 -18.51
CA ILE A 351 -7.86 -14.91 -18.06
C ILE A 351 -7.89 -15.00 -16.51
N ILE A 352 -6.75 -14.79 -15.84
CA ILE A 352 -6.67 -14.74 -14.36
C ILE A 352 -7.18 -13.38 -13.84
N LEU A 353 -6.92 -12.28 -14.56
CA LEU A 353 -7.35 -10.92 -14.24
C LEU A 353 -8.87 -10.80 -14.17
N LEU A 354 -9.62 -11.52 -14.99
CA LEU A 354 -11.09 -11.41 -15.02
C LEU A 354 -11.75 -12.01 -13.77
N ARG A 355 -11.15 -13.07 -13.19
CA ARG A 355 -11.66 -13.73 -11.98
C ARG A 355 -11.13 -13.08 -10.70
N SER A 356 -9.96 -12.44 -10.76
CA SER A 356 -9.42 -11.62 -9.68
C SER A 356 -9.92 -10.18 -9.70
N PHE A 357 -10.59 -9.71 -10.77
CA PHE A 357 -10.98 -8.29 -10.93
C PHE A 357 -11.83 -7.75 -9.79
N SER A 358 -12.74 -8.52 -9.19
CA SER A 358 -13.55 -8.04 -8.06
C SER A 358 -12.73 -7.88 -6.78
N LYS A 359 -11.87 -8.86 -6.47
CA LYS A 359 -10.91 -8.79 -5.35
C LYS A 359 -9.82 -7.76 -5.61
N TRP A 360 -9.41 -7.60 -6.86
CA TRP A 360 -8.40 -6.65 -7.31
C TRP A 360 -8.95 -5.22 -7.35
N VAL A 361 -10.21 -5.00 -7.73
CA VAL A 361 -10.88 -3.69 -7.60
C VAL A 361 -11.03 -3.34 -6.13
N LEU A 362 -11.43 -4.29 -5.27
CA LEU A 362 -11.46 -4.08 -3.82
C LEU A 362 -10.07 -3.73 -3.26
N LEU A 363 -9.04 -4.51 -3.61
CA LEU A 363 -7.66 -4.25 -3.18
C LEU A 363 -7.12 -2.95 -3.77
N ARG A 364 -7.48 -2.60 -5.01
CA ARG A 364 -7.03 -1.37 -5.67
C ARG A 364 -7.75 -0.13 -5.14
N ILE A 365 -9.01 -0.25 -4.74
CA ILE A 365 -9.72 0.77 -3.95
C ILE A 365 -9.06 0.89 -2.57
N LEU A 366 -8.73 -0.22 -1.93
CA LEU A 366 -8.03 -0.22 -0.64
C LEU A 366 -6.63 0.39 -0.74
N ASP A 367 -5.89 0.08 -1.80
CA ASP A 367 -4.56 0.62 -2.11
C ASP A 367 -4.65 2.10 -2.48
N PHE A 368 -5.68 2.49 -3.25
CA PHE A 368 -5.95 3.90 -3.53
C PHE A 368 -6.28 4.66 -2.24
N VAL A 369 -7.11 4.08 -1.37
CA VAL A 369 -7.45 4.64 -0.06
C VAL A 369 -6.21 4.71 0.85
N PHE A 370 -5.34 3.71 0.81
CA PHE A 370 -4.09 3.66 1.55
C PHE A 370 -3.09 4.72 1.06
N GLN A 371 -2.83 4.78 -0.24
CA GLN A 371 -1.99 5.80 -0.88
C GLN A 371 -2.57 7.20 -0.69
N PHE A 372 -3.89 7.35 -0.78
CA PHE A 372 -4.57 8.59 -0.49
C PHE A 372 -4.32 9.02 0.96
N GLY A 373 -4.28 8.10 1.92
CA GLY A 373 -3.90 8.37 3.30
C GLY A 373 -2.51 9.03 3.45
N GLU A 374 -1.56 8.69 2.59
CA GLU A 374 -0.17 9.19 2.63
C GLU A 374 0.03 10.53 1.91
N LEU A 375 -0.90 10.95 1.04
CA LEU A 375 -0.78 12.19 0.29
C LEU A 375 -0.76 13.45 1.18
N PRO A 376 -0.04 14.53 0.75
CA PRO A 376 -0.04 15.80 1.46
C PRO A 376 -1.43 16.45 1.46
N PHE A 377 -1.67 17.33 2.44
CA PHE A 377 -2.98 17.99 2.59
C PHE A 377 -3.41 18.76 1.33
N LYS A 378 -2.48 19.49 0.70
CA LYS A 378 -2.75 20.28 -0.52
C LYS A 378 -3.33 19.43 -1.66
N THR A 379 -2.80 18.23 -1.87
CA THR A 379 -3.29 17.31 -2.92
C THR A 379 -4.62 16.67 -2.55
N LYS A 380 -4.88 16.39 -1.26
CA LYS A 380 -6.18 15.89 -0.79
C LYS A 380 -7.27 16.94 -0.94
N ALA A 381 -6.99 18.17 -0.52
CA ALA A 381 -7.91 19.29 -0.70
C ALA A 381 -8.18 19.54 -2.19
N GLY A 382 -7.13 19.51 -3.03
CA GLY A 382 -7.26 19.65 -4.48
C GLY A 382 -8.13 18.57 -5.12
N SER A 383 -7.97 17.28 -4.74
CA SER A 383 -8.81 16.21 -5.29
C SER A 383 -10.28 16.36 -4.89
N PHE A 384 -10.55 16.77 -3.65
CA PHE A 384 -11.92 17.03 -3.19
C PHE A 384 -12.53 18.25 -3.89
N ALA A 385 -11.76 19.32 -4.10
CA ALA A 385 -12.21 20.48 -4.85
C ALA A 385 -12.54 20.13 -6.31
N VAL A 386 -11.72 19.30 -6.97
CA VAL A 386 -11.99 18.81 -8.32
C VAL A 386 -13.28 17.97 -8.36
N VAL A 387 -13.50 17.08 -7.39
CA VAL A 387 -14.76 16.32 -7.30
C VAL A 387 -15.97 17.24 -7.09
N LEU A 388 -15.85 18.25 -6.23
CA LEU A 388 -16.91 19.22 -5.98
C LEU A 388 -17.23 20.04 -7.24
N ILE A 389 -16.19 20.48 -7.96
CA ILE A 389 -16.30 21.21 -9.25
C ILE A 389 -16.91 20.31 -10.33
N LEU A 390 -16.58 19.01 -10.37
CA LEU A 390 -17.17 18.07 -11.32
C LEU A 390 -18.65 17.77 -11.01
N ILE A 391 -19.04 17.73 -9.73
CA ILE A 391 -20.46 17.57 -9.34
C ILE A 391 -21.25 18.82 -9.76
N VAL A 392 -20.74 20.01 -9.47
CA VAL A 392 -21.38 21.28 -9.85
C VAL A 392 -21.38 21.48 -11.37
N GLY A 393 -20.23 21.30 -12.01
CA GLY A 393 -20.05 21.48 -13.46
C GLY A 393 -20.75 20.42 -14.31
N GLY A 394 -20.86 19.18 -13.81
CA GLY A 394 -21.60 18.10 -14.46
C GLY A 394 -23.11 18.38 -14.56
N GLN A 395 -23.69 19.07 -13.57
CA GLN A 395 -25.09 19.48 -13.62
C GLN A 395 -25.31 20.72 -14.49
N ILE A 396 -24.41 21.72 -14.45
CA ILE A 396 -24.47 22.86 -15.39
C ILE A 396 -24.43 22.36 -16.83
N TYR A 397 -23.58 21.38 -17.14
CA TYR A 397 -23.52 20.77 -18.47
C TYR A 397 -24.82 20.00 -18.82
N ASN A 398 -25.42 19.32 -17.84
CA ASN A 398 -26.66 18.56 -18.02
C ASN A 398 -27.88 19.49 -18.23
N GLU A 399 -28.00 20.58 -17.48
CA GLU A 399 -29.06 21.60 -17.66
C GLU A 399 -28.89 22.40 -18.96
N PHE A 400 -27.65 22.72 -19.34
CA PHE A 400 -27.38 23.49 -20.56
C PHE A 400 -27.60 22.68 -21.85
N TRP A 401 -27.27 21.38 -21.84
CA TRP A 401 -27.48 20.50 -23.01
C TRP A 401 -28.84 19.79 -23.03
N PHE A 402 -29.49 19.60 -21.88
CA PHE A 402 -30.79 18.96 -21.75
C PHE A 402 -31.71 19.77 -20.82
N PRO A 403 -32.26 20.91 -21.26
CA PRO A 403 -33.23 21.65 -20.47
C PRO A 403 -34.43 20.74 -20.17
N ALA A 404 -34.68 20.50 -18.88
CA ALA A 404 -35.84 19.74 -18.44
C ALA A 404 -37.13 20.48 -18.87
N GLN A 405 -38.06 19.76 -19.49
CA GLN A 405 -39.41 20.32 -19.68
C GLN A 405 -40.06 20.56 -18.31
N PRO A 406 -40.82 21.66 -18.13
CA PRO A 406 -41.48 21.93 -16.86
C PRO A 406 -42.40 20.75 -16.51
N LYS A 407 -42.12 20.08 -15.39
CA LYS A 407 -43.03 19.09 -14.82
C LYS A 407 -44.28 19.85 -14.39
N SER A 408 -45.39 19.60 -15.09
CA SER A 408 -46.71 20.04 -14.64
C SER A 408 -46.98 19.43 -13.26
N ILE A 409 -47.17 20.29 -12.28
CA ILE A 409 -47.63 19.94 -10.94
C ILE A 409 -49.04 19.37 -11.09
N ASN A 410 -49.17 18.04 -11.10
CA ASN A 410 -50.44 17.39 -10.83
C ASN A 410 -50.60 17.32 -9.32
N ASN A 411 -51.16 18.39 -8.74
CA ASN A 411 -51.78 18.29 -7.44
C ASN A 411 -53.00 17.37 -7.59
N SER A 412 -52.93 16.19 -6.95
CA SER A 412 -54.09 15.36 -6.69
C SER A 412 -54.96 16.06 -5.65
N LEU A 413 -55.88 16.89 -6.10
CA LEU A 413 -57.10 17.20 -5.37
C LEU A 413 -58.27 16.83 -6.27
N VAL A 414 -59.09 15.95 -5.71
CA VAL A 414 -60.36 15.48 -6.25
C VAL A 414 -61.18 16.69 -6.71
N ASP A 415 -61.40 16.80 -8.01
CA ASP A 415 -62.61 17.44 -8.50
C ASP A 415 -63.09 16.77 -9.79
N SER A 416 -64.29 16.21 -9.70
CA SER A 416 -64.96 15.47 -10.74
C SER A 416 -65.57 16.45 -11.74
N LYS A 417 -64.85 16.73 -12.84
CA LYS A 417 -65.45 17.39 -14.00
C LYS A 417 -65.34 16.55 -15.26
N GLN A 418 -66.51 16.01 -15.63
CA GLN A 418 -66.84 15.37 -16.90
C GLN A 418 -66.13 16.03 -18.09
N ILE A 419 -65.29 15.26 -18.78
CA ILE A 419 -64.78 15.66 -20.09
C ILE A 419 -65.88 15.38 -21.12
N LYS A 420 -66.64 16.44 -21.43
CA LYS A 420 -67.48 16.53 -22.63
C LYS A 420 -66.61 16.30 -23.88
N GLY A 421 -67.07 15.40 -24.74
CA GLY A 421 -66.32 14.88 -25.87
C GLY A 421 -66.00 15.89 -26.96
N ASN A 422 -64.76 15.84 -27.45
CA ASN A 422 -64.38 16.43 -28.73
C ASN A 422 -64.57 15.37 -29.83
N LYS A 423 -65.83 15.22 -30.29
CA LYS A 423 -66.18 14.35 -31.42
C LYS A 423 -65.73 15.04 -32.71
N GLY A 424 -64.86 14.40 -33.49
CA GLY A 424 -64.87 14.57 -34.95
C GLY A 424 -63.54 14.63 -35.72
N LYS A 425 -62.44 15.13 -35.15
CA LYS A 425 -61.22 15.47 -35.94
C LYS A 425 -60.17 14.35 -36.10
N PHE A 426 -60.16 13.33 -35.26
CA PHE A 426 -59.12 12.30 -35.27
C PHE A 426 -59.70 10.88 -35.24
N LEU A 427 -59.09 9.96 -36.00
CA LEU A 427 -59.30 8.52 -35.88
C LEU A 427 -58.22 7.94 -34.96
N TYR A 428 -58.55 7.01 -34.08
CA TYR A 428 -57.58 6.40 -33.17
C TYR A 428 -57.13 5.03 -33.70
N THR A 429 -55.86 4.68 -33.54
CA THR A 429 -55.33 3.37 -33.92
C THR A 429 -54.49 2.80 -32.79
N VAL A 430 -54.45 1.48 -32.65
CA VAL A 430 -53.71 0.80 -31.59
C VAL A 430 -52.38 0.32 -32.14
N GLN A 431 -51.26 0.85 -31.64
CA GLN A 431 -49.92 0.38 -31.95
C GLN A 431 -49.52 -0.72 -30.97
N ILE A 432 -49.30 -1.93 -31.48
CA ILE A 432 -49.04 -3.14 -30.69
C ILE A 432 -47.54 -3.55 -30.70
N GLY A 433 -46.71 -2.83 -31.45
CA GLY A 433 -45.26 -3.04 -31.45
C GLY A 433 -44.50 -2.18 -32.46
N ALA A 434 -43.18 -2.11 -32.29
CA ALA A 434 -42.26 -1.53 -33.25
C ALA A 434 -41.06 -2.47 -33.40
N LEU A 435 -40.73 -2.86 -34.65
CA LEU A 435 -39.62 -3.77 -34.95
C LEU A 435 -38.58 -3.12 -35.84
N GLU A 436 -37.32 -3.54 -35.71
CA GLU A 436 -36.19 -2.95 -36.44
C GLU A 436 -35.99 -3.55 -37.85
N SER A 437 -36.64 -4.68 -38.15
CA SER A 437 -36.49 -5.40 -39.42
C SER A 437 -37.85 -5.65 -40.08
N SER A 438 -37.93 -5.40 -41.39
CA SER A 438 -39.12 -5.64 -42.20
C SER A 438 -39.51 -7.13 -42.24
N ARG A 439 -38.53 -8.04 -42.31
CA ARG A 439 -38.75 -9.49 -42.33
C ARG A 439 -39.39 -9.97 -41.01
N ASN A 440 -38.91 -9.45 -39.87
CA ASN A 440 -39.47 -9.78 -38.56
C ASN A 440 -40.85 -9.16 -38.35
N ALA A 441 -41.08 -7.95 -38.87
CA ALA A 441 -42.39 -7.31 -38.85
C ALA A 441 -43.42 -8.11 -39.67
N ASN A 442 -43.08 -8.54 -40.88
CA ASN A 442 -43.96 -9.33 -41.74
C ASN A 442 -44.27 -10.71 -41.14
N LYS A 443 -43.28 -11.39 -40.56
CA LYS A 443 -43.50 -12.66 -39.83
C LYS A 443 -44.47 -12.48 -38.66
N ARG A 444 -44.37 -11.36 -37.94
CA ARG A 444 -45.26 -11.04 -36.82
C ARG A 444 -46.68 -10.68 -37.27
N VAL A 445 -46.83 -9.99 -38.41
CA VAL A 445 -48.14 -9.77 -39.06
C VAL A 445 -48.78 -11.10 -39.44
N ALA A 446 -48.05 -12.00 -40.10
CA ALA A 446 -48.58 -13.29 -40.52
C ALA A 446 -49.07 -14.13 -39.33
N ASN A 447 -48.31 -14.13 -38.22
CA ASN A 447 -48.71 -14.83 -36.99
C ASN A 447 -49.96 -14.22 -36.34
N LEU A 448 -50.16 -12.91 -36.42
CA LEU A 448 -51.33 -12.24 -35.86
C LEU A 448 -52.56 -12.37 -36.76
N LYS A 449 -52.39 -12.44 -38.08
CA LYS A 449 -53.47 -12.79 -39.01
C LYS A 449 -53.99 -14.20 -38.80
N LYS A 450 -53.11 -15.17 -38.49
CA LYS A 450 -53.50 -16.54 -38.10
C LYS A 450 -54.33 -16.60 -36.80
N LYS A 451 -54.36 -15.51 -36.02
CA LYS A 451 -55.15 -15.37 -34.79
C LYS A 451 -56.40 -14.49 -35.00
N ASN A 452 -56.92 -14.42 -36.23
CA ASN A 452 -58.12 -13.67 -36.64
C ASN A 452 -58.09 -12.15 -36.38
N ILE A 453 -56.91 -11.52 -36.38
CA ILE A 453 -56.81 -10.04 -36.37
C ILE A 453 -56.65 -9.56 -37.81
N GLU A 454 -57.73 -9.06 -38.41
CA GLU A 454 -57.75 -8.76 -39.85
C GLU A 454 -57.27 -7.35 -40.20
N SER A 455 -57.38 -6.38 -39.28
CA SER A 455 -57.09 -4.96 -39.53
C SER A 455 -55.66 -4.52 -39.17
N LEU A 456 -54.65 -5.35 -39.49
CA LEU A 456 -53.22 -5.07 -39.26
C LEU A 456 -52.60 -4.31 -40.44
N TYR A 457 -51.88 -3.23 -40.15
CA TYR A 457 -51.04 -2.54 -41.14
C TYR A 457 -49.71 -2.08 -40.53
N LEU A 458 -48.69 -1.97 -41.38
CA LEU A 458 -47.34 -1.56 -41.01
C LEU A 458 -47.06 -0.11 -41.44
N VAL A 459 -46.44 0.66 -40.55
CA VAL A 459 -45.99 2.03 -40.82
C VAL A 459 -44.48 2.09 -40.68
N LYS A 460 -43.78 2.43 -41.76
CA LYS A 460 -42.33 2.67 -41.77
C LYS A 460 -42.05 4.07 -41.25
N ALA A 461 -41.21 4.19 -40.22
CA ALA A 461 -40.82 5.47 -39.62
C ALA A 461 -39.30 5.53 -39.41
N LYS A 462 -38.64 6.65 -39.73
CA LYS A 462 -37.19 6.82 -39.52
C LYS A 462 -36.86 6.84 -38.02
N LYS A 463 -35.75 6.19 -37.62
CA LYS A 463 -35.26 6.24 -36.24
C LYS A 463 -34.71 7.64 -35.93
N ARG A 464 -35.00 8.20 -34.74
CA ARG A 464 -34.56 9.55 -34.34
C ARG A 464 -33.11 9.63 -33.84
N ARG A 465 -32.57 8.54 -33.29
CA ARG A 465 -31.26 8.50 -32.62
C ARG A 465 -30.25 7.52 -33.25
N SER A 466 -30.60 6.90 -34.37
CA SER A 466 -29.74 5.92 -35.05
C SER A 466 -30.09 5.81 -36.54
N PRO A 467 -29.15 5.41 -37.41
CA PRO A 467 -29.45 5.13 -38.81
C PRO A 467 -30.39 3.92 -38.93
N GLY A 468 -31.42 4.02 -39.78
CA GLY A 468 -32.38 2.95 -40.06
C GLY A 468 -33.86 3.32 -39.83
N TYR A 469 -34.73 2.31 -39.94
CA TYR A 469 -36.20 2.48 -39.85
C TYR A 469 -36.81 1.59 -38.76
N TRP A 470 -37.86 2.10 -38.12
CA TRP A 470 -38.83 1.34 -37.35
C TRP A 470 -39.97 0.90 -38.26
N TYR A 471 -40.35 -0.37 -38.15
CA TYR A 471 -41.57 -0.93 -38.71
C TYR A 471 -42.59 -1.05 -37.59
N LYS A 472 -43.47 -0.04 -37.49
CA LYS A 472 -44.49 0.09 -36.44
C LYS A 472 -45.74 -0.68 -36.85
N LEU A 473 -46.18 -1.61 -36.01
CA LEU A 473 -47.34 -2.45 -36.26
C LEU A 473 -48.58 -1.87 -35.58
N ARG A 474 -49.62 -1.61 -36.37
CA ARG A 474 -50.86 -0.97 -35.92
C ARG A 474 -52.08 -1.81 -36.29
N VAL A 475 -53.12 -1.71 -35.45
CA VAL A 475 -54.38 -2.45 -35.58
C VAL A 475 -55.56 -1.50 -35.49
N GLY A 476 -56.48 -1.64 -36.44
CA GLY A 476 -57.77 -0.96 -36.45
C GLY A 476 -57.69 0.56 -36.63
N LYS A 477 -58.84 1.15 -36.94
CA LYS A 477 -59.08 2.59 -36.94
C LYS A 477 -60.43 2.83 -36.27
N PHE A 478 -60.42 3.49 -35.12
CA PHE A 478 -61.57 3.69 -34.24
C PHE A 478 -61.99 5.15 -34.21
N LYS A 479 -63.28 5.41 -34.01
CA LYS A 479 -63.81 6.79 -34.03
C LYS A 479 -63.56 7.49 -32.70
N THR A 480 -63.51 6.74 -31.61
CA THR A 480 -63.25 7.27 -30.27
C THR A 480 -62.03 6.61 -29.62
N LYS A 481 -61.39 7.33 -28.68
CA LYS A 481 -60.28 6.79 -27.89
C LYS A 481 -60.74 5.64 -26.99
N SER A 482 -61.98 5.68 -26.51
CA SER A 482 -62.58 4.62 -25.68
C SER A 482 -62.68 3.32 -26.47
N GLU A 483 -63.28 3.34 -27.66
CA GLU A 483 -63.37 2.15 -28.53
C GLU A 483 -61.99 1.53 -28.82
N ALA A 484 -60.99 2.37 -29.12
CA ALA A 484 -59.62 1.90 -29.33
C ALA A 484 -59.02 1.25 -28.08
N SER A 485 -59.33 1.80 -26.90
CA SER A 485 -58.86 1.30 -25.62
C SER A 485 -59.52 -0.03 -25.26
N ASP A 486 -60.83 -0.14 -25.43
CA ASP A 486 -61.59 -1.35 -25.11
C ASP A 486 -61.14 -2.51 -26.00
N PHE A 487 -60.97 -2.25 -27.30
CA PHE A 487 -60.41 -3.23 -28.23
C PHE A 487 -58.98 -3.65 -27.86
N ALA A 488 -58.13 -2.70 -27.47
CA ALA A 488 -56.75 -3.00 -27.07
C ALA A 488 -56.69 -3.81 -25.77
N ASN A 489 -57.57 -3.52 -24.81
CA ASN A 489 -57.70 -4.25 -23.56
C ASN A 489 -58.14 -5.70 -23.80
N GLN A 490 -59.05 -5.96 -24.74
CA GLN A 490 -59.42 -7.32 -25.17
C GLN A 490 -58.23 -8.08 -25.78
N LEU A 491 -57.37 -7.41 -26.56
CA LEU A 491 -56.16 -8.02 -27.12
C LEU A 491 -55.10 -8.37 -26.06
N VAL A 492 -55.02 -7.60 -24.97
CA VAL A 492 -54.16 -7.90 -23.82
C VAL A 492 -54.77 -9.03 -22.98
N ALA A 493 -56.07 -8.98 -22.71
CA ALA A 493 -56.78 -10.00 -21.94
C ALA A 493 -56.72 -11.38 -22.61
N SER A 494 -56.84 -11.43 -23.94
CA SER A 494 -56.64 -12.66 -24.74
C SER A 494 -55.18 -13.11 -24.85
N LYS A 495 -54.24 -12.44 -24.16
CA LYS A 495 -52.78 -12.66 -24.21
C LYS A 495 -52.19 -12.62 -25.63
N THR A 496 -52.88 -11.94 -26.55
CA THR A 496 -52.45 -11.84 -27.96
C THR A 496 -51.36 -10.78 -28.13
N VAL A 497 -51.41 -9.71 -27.32
CA VAL A 497 -50.41 -8.63 -27.27
C VAL A 497 -50.02 -8.36 -25.81
N LYS A 498 -48.75 -8.03 -25.54
CA LYS A 498 -48.27 -7.72 -24.18
C LYS A 498 -48.61 -6.29 -23.77
N ASN A 499 -48.25 -5.31 -24.62
CA ASN A 499 -48.43 -3.88 -24.36
C ASN A 499 -48.94 -3.17 -25.64
N TYR A 500 -49.67 -2.06 -25.48
CA TYR A 500 -50.17 -1.26 -26.60
C TYR A 500 -50.04 0.24 -26.35
N PHE A 501 -50.10 1.02 -27.42
CA PHE A 501 -50.19 2.48 -27.40
C PHE A 501 -51.33 2.95 -28.30
N ILE A 502 -52.18 3.86 -27.84
CA ILE A 502 -53.24 4.46 -28.68
C ILE A 502 -52.68 5.74 -29.32
N ILE A 503 -52.78 5.83 -30.63
CA ILE A 503 -52.24 6.95 -31.41
C ILE A 503 -53.40 7.64 -32.14
N PRO A 504 -53.59 8.96 -31.98
CA PRO A 504 -54.50 9.72 -32.82
C PRO A 504 -53.91 9.88 -34.23
N LEU A 505 -54.73 9.61 -35.24
CA LEU A 505 -54.48 9.85 -36.65
C LEU A 505 -55.35 11.02 -37.10
N PRO A 506 -54.79 12.05 -37.74
CA PRO A 506 -55.60 13.06 -38.40
C PRO A 506 -56.42 12.38 -39.52
N LYS A 507 -57.72 12.70 -39.63
CA LYS A 507 -58.46 12.37 -40.85
C LYS A 507 -57.81 13.16 -42.00
N LYS A 508 -57.31 12.45 -43.01
CA LYS A 508 -56.94 13.05 -44.29
C LYS A 508 -58.20 13.31 -45.10
#